data_AF-A0A0D7KM36-F1
#
_entry.id   AF-A0A0D7KM36-F1
#
_cell.length_a   1.000
_cell.length_b   1.000
_cell.length_c   1.000
_cell.angle_alpha   90.00
_cell.angle_beta   90.00
_cell.angle_gamma   90.00
#
_symmetry.space_group_name_H-M   'P 1'
#
loop_
_entity.id
_entity.type
_entity.pdbx_description
1 polymer ?
#
loop_
_entity_poly.entity_id
_entity_poly.type
_entity_poly.pdbx_seq_one_letter_code
_entity_poly.pdbx_strand_id
1 'polypeptide(L)'
;MSAIENKNSGLFIANAFPFAKHIVELSNFIISNLSEKHQWIAAHLRIEKDLLLISDIKIMGLEHYAESQLHCIYACMEAKQKVSAMYLASGLSDEEYAAIEKEIVEKNGNIMIYNKKIVLEGCPDLKQKFDSLCLEEQALVDWLVCIHAPYFIGPHSSSFSYLAGYMRHYRGYHPDAMELFPTYQPYWDMWFPCV
;
A
#
# COMPACT_ATOMS: atom_id res chain seq x y z
N MET A 1 14.89 -17.51 19.57
CA MET A 1 15.09 -16.06 19.63
C MET A 1 14.19 -15.53 20.74
N SER A 2 14.74 -14.82 21.71
CA SER A 2 13.99 -14.22 22.81
C SER A 2 13.12 -13.05 22.31
N ALA A 3 12.11 -12.64 23.08
CA ALA A 3 11.28 -11.49 22.73
C ALA A 3 12.10 -10.19 22.55
N ILE A 4 13.16 -10.02 23.35
CA ILE A 4 14.07 -8.88 23.26
C ILE A 4 14.89 -8.93 21.97
N GLU A 5 15.38 -10.10 21.58
CA GLU A 5 16.12 -10.28 20.31
C GLU A 5 15.21 -10.03 19.10
N ASN A 6 13.97 -10.52 19.13
CA ASN A 6 12.97 -10.27 18.08
C ASN A 6 12.71 -8.76 17.93
N LYS A 7 12.46 -8.08 19.05
CA LYS A 7 12.23 -6.62 19.10
C LYS A 7 13.42 -5.85 18.51
N ASN A 8 14.63 -6.13 19.00
CA ASN A 8 15.84 -5.43 18.56
C ASN A 8 16.12 -5.66 17.07
N SER A 9 15.90 -6.89 16.59
CA SER A 9 16.05 -7.23 15.17
C SER A 9 15.03 -6.47 14.32
N GLY A 10 13.77 -6.39 14.75
CA GLY A 10 12.74 -5.67 14.02
C GLY A 10 12.97 -4.16 13.97
N LEU A 11 13.36 -3.57 15.09
CA LEU A 11 13.78 -2.16 15.13
C LEU A 11 14.98 -1.90 14.22
N PHE A 12 15.97 -2.79 14.23
CA PHE A 12 17.13 -2.66 13.36
C PHE A 12 16.73 -2.73 11.88
N ILE A 13 15.98 -3.76 11.48
CA ILE A 13 15.53 -3.92 10.09
C ILE A 13 14.72 -2.70 9.66
N ALA A 14 13.72 -2.29 10.43
CA ALA A 14 12.81 -1.22 10.01
C ALA A 14 13.48 0.15 9.89
N ASN A 15 14.49 0.44 10.71
CA ASN A 15 15.18 1.72 10.73
C ASN A 15 16.46 1.76 9.87
N ALA A 16 17.09 0.61 9.63
CA ALA A 16 18.35 0.53 8.88
C ALA A 16 18.19 -0.02 7.45
N PHE A 17 17.00 -0.46 7.04
CA PHE A 17 16.78 -0.98 5.68
C PHE A 17 17.14 0.09 4.64
N PRO A 18 18.16 -0.16 3.79
CA PRO A 18 18.62 0.85 2.85
C PRO A 18 17.69 0.92 1.65
N PHE A 19 17.33 2.14 1.25
CA PHE A 19 16.63 2.41 -0.02
C PHE A 19 17.55 3.20 -0.94
N ALA A 20 17.51 2.87 -2.24
CA ALA A 20 18.26 3.60 -3.23
C ALA A 20 17.75 5.04 -3.34
N LYS A 21 18.66 6.01 -3.52
CA LYS A 21 18.34 7.44 -3.45
C LYS A 21 17.25 7.86 -4.44
N HIS A 22 17.26 7.30 -5.65
CA HIS A 22 16.25 7.61 -6.67
C HIS A 22 14.85 7.09 -6.29
N ILE A 23 14.76 5.94 -5.63
CA ILE A 23 13.50 5.40 -5.11
C ILE A 23 12.94 6.31 -4.03
N VAL A 24 13.80 6.76 -3.11
CA VAL A 24 13.43 7.70 -2.03
C VAL A 24 12.99 9.06 -2.61
N GLU A 25 13.70 9.57 -3.62
CA GLU A 25 13.36 10.81 -4.30
C GLU A 25 11.96 10.75 -4.91
N LEU A 26 11.67 9.69 -5.68
CA LEU A 26 10.37 9.48 -6.31
C LEU A 26 9.25 9.31 -5.28
N SER A 27 9.45 8.48 -4.27
CA SER A 27 8.44 8.26 -3.23
C SER A 27 8.14 9.54 -2.45
N ASN A 28 9.18 10.31 -2.09
CA ASN A 28 8.99 11.57 -1.35
C ASN A 28 8.26 12.62 -2.18
N PHE A 29 8.53 12.70 -3.48
CA PHE A 29 7.78 13.58 -4.37
C PHE A 29 6.29 13.22 -4.39
N ILE A 30 5.96 11.93 -4.54
CA ILE A 30 4.57 11.44 -4.54
C ILE A 30 3.89 11.76 -3.21
N ILE A 31 4.53 11.41 -2.08
CA ILE A 31 4.01 11.65 -0.73
C ILE A 31 3.76 13.15 -0.50
N SER A 32 4.70 14.01 -0.90
CA SER A 32 4.59 15.46 -0.71
C SER A 32 3.45 16.03 -1.56
N ASN A 33 3.37 15.65 -2.84
CA ASN A 33 2.33 16.11 -3.76
C ASN A 33 0.92 15.77 -3.26
N LEU A 34 0.73 14.55 -2.75
CA LEU A 34 -0.55 14.11 -2.20
C LEU A 34 -0.85 14.83 -0.87
N SER A 35 0.13 14.95 0.01
CA SER A 35 -0.05 15.55 1.34
C SER A 35 -0.31 17.06 1.28
N GLU A 36 0.20 17.76 0.27
CA GLU A 36 -0.05 19.20 0.05
C GLU A 36 -1.46 19.49 -0.45
N LYS A 37 -2.04 18.56 -1.22
CA LYS A 37 -3.31 18.78 -1.93
C LYS A 37 -4.50 18.07 -1.31
N HIS A 38 -4.25 17.00 -0.57
CA HIS A 38 -5.29 16.05 -0.18
C HIS A 38 -5.13 15.55 1.26
N GLN A 39 -6.27 15.24 1.86
CA GLN A 39 -6.33 14.29 2.96
C GLN A 39 -6.41 12.90 2.33
N TRP A 40 -5.35 12.11 2.43
CA TRP A 40 -5.19 10.91 1.61
C TRP A 40 -4.85 9.66 2.41
N ILE A 41 -5.18 8.51 1.81
CA ILE A 41 -4.85 7.17 2.31
C ILE A 41 -4.11 6.39 1.22
N ALA A 42 -3.30 5.41 1.61
CA ALA A 42 -2.76 4.43 0.67
C ALA A 42 -3.51 3.10 0.79
N ALA A 43 -3.87 2.52 -0.35
CA ALA A 43 -4.41 1.18 -0.45
C ALA A 43 -3.50 0.32 -1.32
N HIS A 44 -3.29 -0.94 -0.92
CA HIS A 44 -2.69 -1.96 -1.77
C HIS A 44 -3.76 -2.94 -2.25
N LEU A 45 -3.87 -3.08 -3.56
CA LEU A 45 -4.81 -3.99 -4.22
C LEU A 45 -4.02 -5.08 -4.97
N ARG A 46 -4.12 -6.32 -4.47
CA ARG A 46 -3.39 -7.48 -5.01
C ARG A 46 -4.39 -8.41 -5.67
N ILE A 47 -4.66 -8.23 -6.96
CA ILE A 47 -5.72 -8.95 -7.70
C ILE A 47 -5.25 -9.43 -9.09
N GLU A 48 -3.93 -9.58 -9.27
CA GLU A 48 -3.32 -9.96 -10.52
C GLU A 48 -3.53 -11.44 -10.84
N LYS A 49 -3.51 -11.78 -12.14
CA LYS A 49 -3.87 -13.12 -12.64
C LYS A 49 -2.95 -14.23 -12.14
N ASP A 50 -1.73 -13.92 -11.71
CA ASP A 50 -0.81 -14.90 -11.15
C ASP A 50 -1.29 -15.45 -9.79
N LEU A 51 -2.23 -14.78 -9.13
CA LEU A 51 -2.90 -15.31 -7.94
C LEU A 51 -3.73 -16.56 -8.21
N LEU A 52 -4.14 -16.80 -9.46
CA LEU A 52 -4.82 -18.05 -9.85
C LEU A 52 -3.92 -19.29 -9.74
N LEU A 53 -2.61 -19.11 -9.49
CA LEU A 53 -1.69 -20.19 -9.13
C LEU A 53 -1.92 -20.69 -7.70
N ILE A 54 -2.59 -19.91 -6.84
CA ILE A 54 -2.97 -20.29 -5.48
C ILE A 54 -4.31 -21.03 -5.54
N SER A 55 -4.32 -22.29 -5.09
CA SER A 55 -5.49 -23.18 -5.19
C SER A 55 -6.78 -22.58 -4.61
N ASP A 56 -6.70 -21.93 -3.46
CA ASP A 56 -7.87 -21.36 -2.80
C ASP A 56 -8.47 -20.20 -3.62
N ILE A 57 -7.64 -19.33 -4.19
CA ILE A 57 -8.08 -18.22 -5.06
C ILE A 57 -8.61 -18.78 -6.38
N LYS A 58 -8.00 -19.83 -6.92
CA LYS A 58 -8.47 -20.49 -8.13
C LYS A 58 -9.88 -21.09 -7.94
N ILE A 59 -10.15 -21.67 -6.78
CA ILE A 59 -11.47 -22.22 -6.43
C ILE A 59 -12.48 -21.10 -6.19
N MET A 60 -12.07 -20.04 -5.48
CA MET A 60 -12.91 -18.87 -5.17
C MET A 60 -13.28 -18.06 -6.43
N GLY A 61 -12.35 -17.96 -7.38
CA GLY A 61 -12.43 -17.05 -8.51
C GLY A 61 -11.77 -15.70 -8.20
N LEU A 62 -11.04 -15.17 -9.18
CA LEU A 62 -10.31 -13.90 -9.04
C LEU A 62 -11.25 -12.70 -8.85
N GLU A 63 -12.42 -12.71 -9.51
CA GLU A 63 -13.44 -11.67 -9.37
C GLU A 63 -13.93 -11.57 -7.93
N HIS A 64 -14.35 -12.69 -7.34
CA HIS A 64 -14.81 -12.71 -5.95
C HIS A 64 -13.69 -12.32 -4.97
N TYR A 65 -12.46 -12.75 -5.25
CA TYR A 65 -11.30 -12.32 -4.46
C TYR A 65 -11.08 -10.81 -4.55
N ALA A 66 -11.18 -10.22 -5.75
CA ALA A 66 -11.06 -8.77 -5.94
C ALA A 66 -12.18 -7.99 -5.24
N GLU A 67 -13.43 -8.44 -5.37
CA GLU A 67 -14.59 -7.87 -4.68
C GLU A 67 -14.37 -7.83 -3.17
N SER A 68 -13.79 -8.90 -2.59
CA SER A 68 -13.51 -8.95 -1.15
C SER A 68 -12.50 -7.89 -0.71
N GLN A 69 -11.45 -7.63 -1.49
CA GLN A 69 -10.46 -6.59 -1.16
C GLN A 69 -11.06 -5.19 -1.30
N LEU A 70 -11.79 -4.96 -2.39
CA LEU A 70 -12.48 -3.70 -2.63
C LEU A 70 -13.50 -3.40 -1.53
N HIS A 71 -14.22 -4.42 -1.05
CA HIS A 71 -15.14 -4.28 0.08
C HIS A 71 -14.42 -3.77 1.34
N CYS A 72 -13.24 -4.31 1.67
CA CYS A 72 -12.43 -3.82 2.79
C CYS A 72 -11.96 -2.37 2.58
N ILE A 73 -11.53 -2.01 1.37
CA ILE A 73 -11.14 -0.63 1.03
C ILE A 73 -12.32 0.33 1.20
N TYR A 74 -13.51 -0.03 0.72
CA TYR A 74 -14.71 0.79 0.87
C TYR A 74 -15.11 0.97 2.33
N ALA A 75 -15.15 -0.10 3.12
CA ALA A 75 -15.46 -0.03 4.55
C ALA A 75 -14.48 0.88 5.31
N CYS A 76 -13.19 0.81 4.96
CA CYS A 76 -12.18 1.70 5.51
C CYS A 76 -12.43 3.17 5.14
N MET A 77 -12.75 3.45 3.87
CA MET A 77 -13.04 4.81 3.42
C MET A 77 -14.27 5.41 4.11
N GLU A 78 -15.34 4.63 4.30
CA GLU A 78 -16.53 5.05 5.04
C GLU A 78 -16.21 5.39 6.51
N ALA A 79 -15.36 4.60 7.15
CA ALA A 79 -14.95 4.81 8.54
C ALA A 79 -14.06 6.06 8.71
N LYS A 80 -13.20 6.35 7.72
CA LYS A 80 -12.26 7.47 7.75
C LYS A 80 -12.89 8.70 7.08
N GLN A 81 -13.74 9.41 7.82
CA GLN A 81 -14.35 10.66 7.36
C GLN A 81 -13.27 11.66 6.89
N LYS A 82 -13.55 12.38 5.78
CA LYS A 82 -12.71 13.46 5.17
C LYS A 82 -11.54 13.03 4.28
N VAL A 83 -11.49 11.79 3.78
CA VAL A 83 -10.53 11.41 2.73
C VAL A 83 -10.96 12.01 1.39
N SER A 84 -10.07 12.77 0.76
CA SER A 84 -10.29 13.38 -0.56
C SER A 84 -9.52 12.69 -1.69
N ALA A 85 -8.53 11.86 -1.35
CA ALA A 85 -7.76 11.10 -2.34
C ALA A 85 -7.30 9.74 -1.80
N MET A 86 -7.08 8.79 -2.71
CA MET A 86 -6.47 7.50 -2.41
C MET A 86 -5.30 7.24 -3.35
N TYR A 87 -4.16 6.85 -2.78
CA TYR A 87 -3.07 6.25 -3.53
C TYR A 87 -3.29 4.74 -3.64
N LEU A 88 -3.50 4.22 -4.83
CA LEU A 88 -3.74 2.80 -5.09
C LEU A 88 -2.48 2.15 -5.68
N ALA A 89 -1.78 1.37 -4.85
CA ALA A 89 -0.69 0.51 -5.28
C ALA A 89 -1.25 -0.81 -5.82
N SER A 90 -0.88 -1.18 -7.05
CA SER A 90 -1.26 -2.46 -7.68
C SER A 90 -0.32 -2.78 -8.85
N GLY A 91 -0.22 -4.05 -9.22
CA GLY A 91 0.46 -4.52 -10.44
C GLY A 91 -0.48 -4.65 -11.65
N LEU A 92 -1.63 -3.97 -11.64
CA LEU A 92 -2.60 -3.99 -12.73
C LEU A 92 -2.08 -3.32 -14.01
N SER A 93 -2.64 -3.72 -15.16
CA SER A 93 -2.47 -2.95 -16.40
C SER A 93 -3.18 -1.58 -16.31
N ASP A 94 -2.87 -0.66 -17.22
CA ASP A 94 -3.50 0.67 -17.22
C ASP A 94 -5.01 0.58 -17.48
N GLU A 95 -5.46 -0.38 -18.30
CA GLU A 95 -6.89 -0.65 -18.53
C GLU A 95 -7.59 -1.26 -17.31
N GLU A 96 -6.94 -2.24 -16.66
CA GLU A 96 -7.46 -2.87 -15.44
C GLU A 96 -7.54 -1.83 -14.30
N TYR A 97 -6.53 -0.99 -14.17
CA TYR A 97 -6.50 0.10 -13.19
C TYR A 97 -7.63 1.11 -13.43
N ALA A 98 -7.82 1.56 -14.67
CA ALA A 98 -8.87 2.52 -15.01
C ALA A 98 -10.27 1.98 -14.73
N ALA A 99 -10.50 0.68 -14.92
CA ALA A 99 -11.76 0.02 -14.58
C ALA A 99 -12.02 0.04 -13.07
N ILE A 100 -10.99 -0.26 -12.26
CA ILE A 100 -11.07 -0.23 -10.80
C ILE A 100 -11.27 1.20 -10.30
N GLU A 101 -10.52 2.17 -10.81
CA GLU A 101 -10.68 3.58 -10.48
C GLU A 101 -12.13 4.03 -10.71
N LYS A 102 -12.69 3.72 -11.89
CA LYS A 102 -14.07 4.04 -12.22
C LYS A 102 -15.05 3.44 -11.22
N GLU A 103 -14.89 2.16 -10.86
CA GLU A 103 -15.76 1.51 -9.88
C GLU A 103 -15.70 2.19 -8.51
N ILE A 104 -14.50 2.54 -8.04
CA ILE A 104 -14.31 3.18 -6.73
C ILE A 104 -14.96 4.56 -6.71
N VAL A 105 -14.76 5.35 -7.77
CA VAL A 105 -15.35 6.69 -7.93
C VAL A 105 -16.87 6.63 -7.99
N GLU A 106 -17.44 5.66 -8.71
CA GLU A 106 -18.90 5.45 -8.80
C GLU A 106 -19.52 5.11 -7.43
N LYS A 107 -18.82 4.33 -6.59
CA LYS A 107 -19.32 3.92 -5.27
C LYS A 107 -19.14 4.96 -4.17
N ASN A 108 -18.04 5.72 -4.18
CA ASN A 108 -17.69 6.57 -3.04
C ASN A 108 -17.87 8.07 -3.32
N GLY A 109 -18.02 8.47 -4.60
CA GLY A 109 -18.09 9.87 -5.02
C GLY A 109 -16.80 10.66 -4.73
N ASN A 110 -16.56 11.75 -5.45
CA ASN A 110 -15.54 12.80 -5.25
C ASN A 110 -14.10 12.45 -4.77
N ILE A 111 -13.73 11.19 -4.60
CA ILE A 111 -12.37 10.78 -4.24
C ILE A 111 -11.52 10.74 -5.51
N MET A 112 -10.34 11.32 -5.43
CA MET A 112 -9.36 11.24 -6.50
C MET A 112 -8.47 10.02 -6.30
N ILE A 113 -8.36 9.18 -7.32
CA ILE A 113 -7.53 7.98 -7.28
C ILE A 113 -6.20 8.28 -7.97
N TYR A 114 -5.10 7.95 -7.29
CA TYR A 114 -3.75 8.20 -7.76
C TYR A 114 -2.92 6.93 -7.75
N ASN A 115 -2.00 6.85 -8.69
CA ASN A 115 -0.83 5.97 -8.61
C ASN A 115 0.42 6.78 -8.96
N LYS A 116 1.59 6.15 -8.85
CA LYS A 116 2.87 6.77 -9.23
C LYS A 116 2.87 7.38 -10.63
N LYS A 117 2.26 6.72 -11.64
CA LYS A 117 2.25 7.23 -13.02
C LYS A 117 1.51 8.57 -13.08
N ILE A 118 0.28 8.62 -12.54
CA ILE A 118 -0.57 9.82 -12.53
C ILE A 118 0.11 10.99 -11.80
N VAL A 119 0.71 10.75 -10.64
CA VAL A 119 1.35 11.83 -9.86
C VAL A 119 2.61 12.36 -10.56
N LEU A 120 3.37 11.48 -11.22
CA LEU A 120 4.63 11.84 -11.89
C LEU A 120 4.43 12.52 -13.25
N GLU A 121 3.26 12.41 -13.87
CA GLU A 121 2.94 13.14 -15.12
C GLU A 121 3.14 14.65 -15.00
N GLY A 122 2.96 15.22 -13.80
CA GLY A 122 3.19 16.63 -13.51
C GLY A 122 4.66 17.06 -13.44
N CYS A 123 5.63 16.13 -13.56
CA CYS A 123 7.06 16.42 -13.45
C CYS A 123 7.87 15.57 -14.46
N PRO A 124 8.15 16.10 -15.67
CA PRO A 124 8.81 15.33 -16.74
C PRO A 124 10.15 14.71 -16.35
N ASP A 125 10.99 15.42 -15.58
CA ASP A 125 12.31 14.92 -15.17
C ASP A 125 12.19 13.71 -14.24
N LEU A 126 11.29 13.76 -13.27
CA LEU A 126 11.04 12.64 -12.36
C LEU A 126 10.33 11.49 -13.07
N LYS A 127 9.43 11.80 -14.02
CA LYS A 127 8.80 10.79 -14.87
C LYS A 127 9.84 10.03 -15.70
N GLN A 128 10.81 10.72 -16.31
CA GLN A 128 11.88 10.07 -17.06
C GLN A 128 12.72 9.14 -16.17
N LYS A 129 13.05 9.57 -14.94
CA LYS A 129 13.75 8.72 -13.96
C LYS A 129 12.92 7.49 -13.64
N PHE A 130 11.63 7.66 -13.38
CA PHE A 130 10.70 6.56 -13.08
C PHE A 130 10.57 5.58 -14.24
N ASP A 131 10.40 6.07 -15.47
CA ASP A 131 10.27 5.24 -16.68
C ASP A 131 11.54 4.43 -16.98
N SER A 132 12.69 4.81 -16.40
CA SER A 132 13.95 4.07 -16.52
C SER A 132 14.13 2.92 -15.51
N LEU A 133 13.23 2.81 -14.53
CA LEU A 133 13.30 1.80 -13.46
C LEU A 133 12.76 0.44 -13.91
N CYS A 134 13.34 -0.63 -13.37
CA CYS A 134 12.75 -1.97 -13.54
C CYS A 134 11.46 -2.11 -12.71
N LEU A 135 10.66 -3.15 -12.98
CA LEU A 135 9.35 -3.33 -12.34
C LEU A 135 9.48 -3.46 -10.81
N GLU A 136 10.53 -4.13 -10.32
CA GLU A 136 10.80 -4.30 -8.90
C GLU A 136 11.12 -2.95 -8.22
N GLU A 137 11.90 -2.10 -8.89
CA GLU A 137 12.19 -0.74 -8.43
C GLU A 137 10.93 0.12 -8.41
N GLN A 138 10.09 0.02 -9.44
CA GLN A 138 8.80 0.71 -9.48
C GLN A 138 7.87 0.25 -8.34
N ALA A 139 7.88 -1.05 -7.99
CA ALA A 139 7.15 -1.58 -6.85
C ALA A 139 7.72 -1.08 -5.51
N LEU A 140 9.05 -0.88 -5.40
CA LEU A 140 9.66 -0.28 -4.22
C LEU A 140 9.24 1.19 -4.01
N VAL A 141 8.99 1.94 -5.10
CA VAL A 141 8.41 3.29 -5.00
C VAL A 141 7.02 3.22 -4.36
N ASP A 142 6.13 2.35 -4.86
CA ASP A 142 4.80 2.13 -4.25
C ASP A 142 4.92 1.72 -2.78
N TRP A 143 5.83 0.81 -2.47
CA TRP A 143 6.01 0.29 -1.12
C TRP A 143 6.40 1.39 -0.14
N LEU A 144 7.33 2.28 -0.53
CA LEU A 144 7.69 3.44 0.29
C LEU A 144 6.52 4.42 0.45
N VAL A 145 5.74 4.68 -0.60
CA VAL A 145 4.54 5.52 -0.50
C VAL A 145 3.55 4.92 0.51
N CYS A 146 3.30 3.61 0.46
CA CYS A 146 2.43 2.91 1.41
C CYS A 146 2.98 2.92 2.85
N ILE A 147 4.28 2.71 3.05
CA ILE A 147 4.91 2.76 4.38
C ILE A 147 4.75 4.15 5.01
N HIS A 148 4.84 5.21 4.23
CA HIS A 148 4.83 6.59 4.71
C HIS A 148 3.48 7.30 4.61
N ALA A 149 2.44 6.62 4.12
CA ALA A 149 1.10 7.19 4.02
C ALA A 149 0.52 7.54 5.41
N PRO A 150 -0.34 8.58 5.51
CA PRO A 150 -1.04 8.90 6.75
C PRO A 150 -1.84 7.72 7.29
N TYR A 151 -2.48 6.97 6.39
CA TYR A 151 -3.14 5.71 6.66
C TYR A 151 -2.82 4.70 5.56
N PHE A 152 -2.66 3.43 5.92
CA PHE A 152 -2.40 2.35 4.97
C PHE A 152 -3.39 1.19 5.16
N ILE A 153 -3.98 0.71 4.07
CA ILE A 153 -4.80 -0.51 4.04
C ILE A 153 -4.29 -1.50 2.99
N GLY A 154 -4.28 -2.80 3.31
CA GLY A 154 -3.95 -3.83 2.33
C GLY A 154 -4.19 -5.25 2.81
N PRO A 155 -4.17 -6.24 1.90
CA PRO A 155 -4.39 -7.63 2.25
C PRO A 155 -3.19 -8.20 3.01
N HIS A 156 -3.43 -8.78 4.19
CA HIS A 156 -2.42 -9.45 5.01
C HIS A 156 -1.73 -10.61 4.28
N SER A 157 -2.44 -11.27 3.36
CA SER A 157 -1.92 -12.37 2.54
C SER A 157 -0.84 -11.93 1.54
N SER A 158 -0.71 -10.63 1.27
CA SER A 158 0.34 -10.11 0.39
C SER A 158 1.61 -9.78 1.19
N SER A 159 2.75 -10.33 0.74
CA SER A 159 4.06 -9.98 1.29
C SER A 159 4.33 -8.48 1.22
N PHE A 160 3.85 -7.79 0.17
CA PHE A 160 3.96 -6.33 0.04
C PHE A 160 3.28 -5.61 1.21
N SER A 161 2.01 -5.90 1.47
CA SER A 161 1.25 -5.27 2.56
C SER A 161 1.79 -5.67 3.92
N TYR A 162 2.10 -6.96 4.08
CA TYR A 162 2.63 -7.52 5.33
C TYR A 162 3.94 -6.82 5.73
N LEU A 163 4.87 -6.68 4.78
CA LEU A 163 6.13 -6.00 5.02
C LEU A 163 5.93 -4.49 5.19
N ALA A 164 4.99 -3.85 4.48
CA ALA A 164 4.67 -2.45 4.73
C ALA A 164 4.19 -2.24 6.17
N GLY A 165 3.31 -3.13 6.63
CA GLY A 165 2.82 -3.09 8.00
C GLY A 165 3.89 -3.39 9.04
N TYR A 166 4.80 -4.32 8.75
CA TYR A 166 5.96 -4.60 9.59
C TYR A 166 6.83 -3.35 9.76
N MET A 167 7.12 -2.64 8.66
CA MET A 167 7.92 -1.41 8.70
C MET A 167 7.19 -0.32 9.50
N ARG A 168 5.89 -0.12 9.29
CA ARG A 168 5.09 0.87 10.02
C ARG A 168 5.06 0.57 11.52
N HIS A 169 4.88 -0.70 11.88
CA HIS A 169 4.86 -1.17 13.27
C HIS A 169 6.14 -0.81 14.02
N TYR A 170 7.30 -1.22 13.50
CA TYR A 170 8.60 -0.96 14.16
C TYR A 170 9.09 0.48 14.02
N ARG A 171 8.53 1.28 13.11
CA ARG A 171 8.79 2.73 13.01
C ARG A 171 7.89 3.56 13.93
N GLY A 172 7.02 2.93 14.71
CA GLY A 172 6.22 3.60 15.74
C GLY A 172 5.02 4.38 15.19
N TYR A 173 4.48 3.99 14.03
CA TYR A 173 3.19 4.51 13.59
C TYR A 173 2.09 4.09 14.56
N HIS A 174 1.07 4.94 14.73
CA HIS A 174 -0.07 4.60 15.58
C HIS A 174 -0.77 3.32 15.06
N PRO A 175 -1.22 2.39 15.93
CA PRO A 175 -1.90 1.16 15.49
C PRO A 175 -3.10 1.43 14.56
N ASP A 176 -3.88 2.48 14.86
CA ASP A 176 -5.03 2.89 14.03
C ASP A 176 -4.66 3.63 12.74
N ALA A 177 -3.36 3.77 12.42
CA ALA A 177 -2.88 4.31 11.16
C ALA A 177 -2.72 3.20 10.09
N MET A 178 -3.07 1.95 10.39
CA MET A 178 -2.94 0.84 9.46
C MET A 178 -4.05 -0.18 9.64
N GLU A 179 -4.47 -0.80 8.54
CA GLU A 179 -5.34 -1.96 8.56
C GLU A 179 -4.84 -3.03 7.58
N LEU A 180 -4.48 -4.20 8.12
CA LEU A 180 -4.19 -5.39 7.31
C LEU A 180 -5.38 -6.33 7.40
N PHE A 181 -6.01 -6.65 6.26
CA PHE A 181 -7.22 -7.46 6.23
C PHE A 181 -6.94 -8.90 5.71
N PRO A 182 -7.65 -9.93 6.25
CA PRO A 182 -8.56 -9.84 7.38
C PRO A 182 -7.82 -9.50 8.68
N THR A 183 -8.51 -8.85 9.62
CA THR A 183 -7.90 -8.35 10.85
C THR A 183 -7.42 -9.51 11.73
N TYR A 184 -6.11 -9.63 11.90
CA TYR A 184 -5.49 -10.60 12.82
C TYR A 184 -5.03 -9.99 14.15
N GLN A 185 -5.32 -8.70 14.43
CA GLN A 185 -5.10 -8.16 15.79
C GLN A 185 -5.97 -8.96 16.77
N PRO A 186 -5.38 -9.62 17.79
CA PRO A 186 -4.20 -9.18 18.55
C PRO A 186 -2.86 -9.90 18.27
N TYR A 187 -2.77 -10.79 17.27
CA TYR A 187 -1.57 -11.61 17.07
C TYR A 187 -0.35 -10.83 16.57
N TRP A 188 -0.55 -9.63 16.00
CA TRP A 188 0.54 -8.84 15.44
C TRP A 188 1.61 -8.48 16.49
N ASP A 189 1.21 -7.98 17.66
CA ASP A 189 2.15 -7.65 18.74
C ASP A 189 2.77 -8.89 19.39
N MET A 190 2.08 -10.04 19.31
CA MET A 190 2.62 -11.33 19.75
C MET A 190 3.70 -11.85 18.81
N TRP A 191 3.50 -11.72 17.50
CA TRP A 191 4.46 -12.12 16.47
C TRP A 191 5.61 -11.12 16.35
N PHE A 192 5.35 -9.83 16.60
CA PHE A 192 6.26 -8.71 16.42
C PHE A 192 6.29 -7.81 17.66
N PRO A 193 6.96 -8.22 18.75
CA PRO A 193 7.04 -7.40 19.95
C PRO A 193 7.80 -6.09 19.65
N CYS A 194 7.16 -4.94 19.86
CA CYS A 194 7.76 -3.61 19.67
C CYS A 194 7.85 -2.78 20.96
N VAL A 195 7.17 -3.20 22.03
CA VAL A 195 7.17 -2.58 23.38
C VAL A 195 8.10 -3.32 24.33
#